data_AF-A0A7J9CZW8-F1
#
_entry.id   AF-A0A7J9CZW8-F1
#
_cell.length_a   1.000
_cell.length_b   1.000
_cell.length_c   1.000
_cell.angle_alpha   90.00
_cell.angle_beta   90.00
_cell.angle_gamma   90.00
#
_symmetry.space_group_name_H-M   'P 1'
#
loop_
_entity.id
_entity.type
_entity.pdbx_description
1 polymer ?
#
loop_
_entity_poly.entity_id
_entity_poly.type
_entity_poly.pdbx_seq_one_letter_code
_entity_poly.pdbx_strand_id
1 'polypeptide(L)'
;MCFRRLIVEGDSLTVIKNIQKKEEDKSVIRQITHHIYNLGMYFDAVSYLVVPRVANEAAHTLATEGWKRKVYGSWEHGVPDSVKMAALKDRSAWFQRS
;
A
#
# COMPACT_ATOMS: atom_id res chain seq x y z
N MET A 1 -13.09 -7.17 -11.39
CA MET A 1 -12.35 -7.28 -10.10
C MET A 1 -13.26 -7.98 -9.10
N CYS A 2 -12.76 -8.93 -8.29
CA CYS A 2 -13.61 -9.72 -7.36
C CYS A 2 -13.87 -9.02 -6.01
N PHE A 3 -13.25 -7.87 -5.75
CA PHE A 3 -13.47 -7.08 -4.54
C PHE A 3 -14.31 -5.85 -4.87
N ARG A 4 -15.39 -5.65 -4.10
CA ARG A 4 -16.27 -4.47 -4.21
C ARG A 4 -15.85 -3.31 -3.32
N ARG A 5 -15.19 -3.61 -2.20
CA ARG A 5 -14.76 -2.62 -1.20
C ARG A 5 -13.31 -2.87 -0.83
N LEU A 6 -12.55 -1.79 -0.67
CA LEU A 6 -11.12 -1.83 -0.39
C LEU A 6 -10.77 -0.98 0.83
N ILE A 7 -9.87 -1.50 1.67
CA ILE A 7 -9.16 -0.73 2.70
C ILE A 7 -7.69 -0.72 2.29
N VAL A 8 -7.15 0.47 2.04
CA VAL A 8 -5.75 0.68 1.69
C VAL A 8 -5.05 1.25 2.92
N GLU A 9 -4.05 0.53 3.42
CA GLU A 9 -3.27 0.93 4.58
C GLU A 9 -1.87 1.34 4.15
N GLY A 10 -1.33 2.38 4.79
CA GLY A 10 0.05 2.82 4.57
C GLY A 10 0.59 3.59 5.76
N ASP A 11 1.91 3.64 5.87
CA ASP A 11 2.63 4.30 6.96
C ASP A 11 3.08 5.73 6.61
N SER A 12 2.96 6.14 5.33
CA SER A 12 3.22 7.50 4.90
C SER A 12 1.98 8.38 5.03
N LEU A 13 1.91 9.13 6.12
CA LEU A 13 0.84 10.12 6.39
C LEU A 13 0.64 11.09 5.22
N THR A 14 1.74 11.57 4.62
CA THR A 14 1.70 12.52 3.50
C THR A 14 1.08 11.90 2.25
N VAL A 15 1.47 10.67 1.90
CA VAL A 15 0.92 9.99 0.70
C VAL A 15 -0.56 9.71 0.88
N ILE A 16 -0.96 9.15 2.02
CA ILE A 16 -2.38 8.85 2.31
C ILE A 16 -3.23 10.12 2.27
N LYS A 17 -2.76 11.21 2.90
CA LYS A 17 -3.45 12.51 2.86
C LYS A 17 -3.53 13.07 1.44
N ASN A 18 -2.48 12.95 0.64
CA ASN A 18 -2.49 13.44 -0.74
C ASN A 18 -3.47 12.67 -1.63
N ILE A 19 -3.59 11.34 -1.46
CA ILE A 19 -4.60 10.54 -2.20
C ILE A 19 -6.03 10.95 -1.82
N GLN A 20 -6.25 11.30 -0.55
CA GLN A 20 -7.57 11.73 -0.05
C GLN A 20 -7.91 13.17 -0.43
N LYS A 21 -6.91 14.03 -0.55
CA LYS A 21 -7.07 15.43 -0.95
C LYS A 21 -7.32 15.50 -2.46
N LYS A 22 -8.58 15.72 -2.84
CA LYS A 22 -9.01 15.95 -4.23
C LYS A 22 -8.58 17.31 -4.81
N GLU A 23 -7.70 18.03 -4.13
CA GLU A 23 -7.21 19.35 -4.53
C GLU A 23 -5.91 19.23 -5.36
N GLU A 24 -5.39 20.38 -5.82
CA GLU A 24 -4.18 20.48 -6.62
C GLU A 24 -2.94 20.05 -5.81
N ASP A 25 -2.67 18.74 -5.75
CA ASP A 25 -1.46 18.17 -5.16
C ASP A 25 -0.24 18.68 -5.94
N LYS A 26 0.61 19.52 -5.32
CA LYS A 26 1.84 20.05 -5.94
C LYS A 26 3.07 19.16 -5.68
N SER A 27 2.88 17.96 -5.15
CA SER A 27 3.99 17.04 -4.87
C SER A 27 4.57 16.42 -6.14
N VAL A 28 5.84 16.02 -6.06
CA VAL A 28 6.54 15.28 -7.14
C VAL A 28 5.82 13.96 -7.46
N ILE A 29 5.09 13.38 -6.51
CA ILE A 29 4.37 12.12 -6.66
C ILE A 29 2.92 12.28 -7.12
N ARG A 30 2.48 13.50 -7.50
CA ARG A 30 1.10 13.80 -7.92
C ARG A 30 0.56 12.82 -8.96
N GLN A 31 1.36 12.46 -9.96
CA GLN A 31 0.93 11.54 -11.01
C GLN A 31 0.58 10.16 -10.44
N ILE A 32 1.33 9.71 -9.43
CA ILE A 32 1.12 8.44 -8.74
C ILE A 32 -0.13 8.53 -7.86
N THR A 33 -0.28 9.60 -7.06
CA THR A 33 -1.44 9.78 -6.17
C THR A 33 -2.75 9.92 -6.97
N HIS A 34 -2.74 10.65 -8.09
CA HIS A 34 -3.88 10.77 -9.00
C HIS A 34 -4.22 9.43 -9.69
N HIS A 35 -3.22 8.65 -10.09
CA HIS A 35 -3.46 7.32 -10.66
C HIS A 35 -4.11 6.39 -9.63
N ILE A 36 -3.65 6.37 -8.38
CA ILE A 36 -4.25 5.57 -7.29
C ILE A 36 -5.70 6.00 -7.04
N TYR A 37 -5.97 7.31 -7.01
CA TYR A 37 -7.33 7.82 -6.87
C TYR A 37 -8.26 7.31 -7.98
N ASN A 38 -7.81 7.37 -9.24
CA ASN A 38 -8.58 6.87 -10.38
C ASN A 38 -8.79 5.36 -10.33
N LEU A 39 -7.79 4.59 -9.90
CA LEU A 39 -7.95 3.16 -9.65
C LEU A 39 -9.01 2.89 -8.57
N GLY A 40 -9.08 3.74 -7.55
CA GLY A 40 -10.08 3.65 -6.49
C GLY A 40 -11.53 3.81 -6.98
N MET A 41 -11.75 4.51 -8.10
CA MET A 41 -13.09 4.71 -8.68
C MET A 41 -13.70 3.41 -9.27
N TYR A 42 -12.90 2.35 -9.46
CA TYR A 42 -13.39 1.04 -9.89
C TYR A 42 -14.00 0.19 -8.76
N PHE A 43 -14.00 0.68 -7.52
CA PHE A 43 -14.58 0.01 -6.35
C PHE A 43 -15.81 0.79 -5.85
N ASP A 44 -16.78 0.08 -5.26
CA ASP A 44 -17.96 0.70 -4.64
C ASP A 44 -17.58 1.59 -3.45
N ALA A 45 -16.52 1.21 -2.73
CA ALA A 45 -15.97 2.00 -1.63
C ALA A 45 -14.47 1.73 -1.44
N VAL A 46 -13.70 2.80 -1.23
CA VAL A 46 -12.29 2.73 -0.85
C VAL A 46 -12.04 3.59 0.37
N SER A 47 -11.39 3.04 1.39
CA SER A 47 -10.91 3.77 2.57
C SER A 47 -9.39 3.75 2.60
N TYR A 48 -8.79 4.90 2.89
CA TYR A 48 -7.33 5.03 3.03
C TYR A 48 -6.99 5.31 4.49
N LEU A 49 -6.19 4.45 5.11
CA LEU A 49 -5.87 4.50 6.52
C LEU A 49 -4.36 4.63 6.73
N VAL A 50 -3.99 5.50 7.68
CA VAL A 50 -2.61 5.60 8.14
C VAL A 50 -2.41 4.59 9.26
N VAL A 51 -1.39 3.75 9.13
CA VAL A 51 -1.01 2.76 10.15
C VAL A 51 0.44 2.97 10.58
N PRO A 52 0.82 2.55 11.80
CA PRO A 52 2.23 2.55 12.19
C PRO A 52 3.08 1.66 11.27
N ARG A 53 4.36 2.00 11.12
CA ARG A 53 5.38 1.22 10.38
C ARG A 53 5.30 -0.28 10.66
N VAL A 54 5.14 -0.64 11.94
CA VAL A 54 5.09 -2.02 12.45
C VAL A 54 3.88 -2.84 11.95
N ALA A 55 2.85 -2.18 11.44
CA ALA A 55 1.67 -2.80 10.84
C ALA A 55 1.70 -2.73 9.29
N ASN A 56 2.79 -2.19 8.72
CA ASN A 56 3.07 -2.10 7.30
C ASN A 56 4.46 -2.70 6.99
N GLU A 57 4.81 -3.78 7.67
CA GLU A 57 6.12 -4.43 7.55
C GLU A 57 6.23 -5.19 6.23
N ALA A 58 5.14 -5.80 5.76
CA ALA A 58 5.11 -6.53 4.50
C ALA A 58 5.42 -5.61 3.30
N ALA A 59 4.72 -4.47 3.19
CA ALA A 59 4.91 -3.55 2.07
C ALA A 59 6.32 -2.94 2.04
N HIS A 60 6.89 -2.65 3.21
CA HIS A 60 8.25 -2.13 3.28
C HIS A 60 9.31 -3.17 3.03
N THR A 61 9.17 -4.37 3.59
CA THR A 61 10.10 -5.46 3.30
C THR A 61 10.09 -5.73 1.80
N LEU A 62 8.92 -5.69 1.16
CA LEU A 62 8.79 -5.80 -0.30
C LEU A 62 9.54 -4.68 -1.04
N ALA A 63 9.36 -3.43 -0.63
CA ALA A 63 10.06 -2.29 -1.22
C ALA A 63 11.59 -2.35 -1.02
N THR A 64 12.03 -2.73 0.18
CA THR A 64 13.44 -2.89 0.54
C THR A 64 14.11 -4.01 -0.25
N GLU A 65 13.46 -5.18 -0.37
CA GLU A 65 13.99 -6.28 -1.18
C GLU A 65 14.04 -5.92 -2.66
N GLY A 66 13.02 -5.22 -3.17
CA GLY A 66 13.01 -4.71 -4.54
C GLY A 66 14.20 -3.77 -4.79
N TRP A 67 14.41 -2.82 -3.90
CA TRP A 67 15.54 -1.88 -4.00
C TRP A 67 16.91 -2.58 -3.96
N LYS A 68 17.12 -3.54 -3.04
CA LYS A 68 18.36 -4.33 -2.94
C LYS A 68 18.64 -5.13 -4.20
N ARG A 69 17.61 -5.74 -4.78
CA ARG A 69 17.71 -6.61 -5.96
C ARG A 69 17.53 -5.86 -7.28
N LYS A 70 17.36 -4.53 -7.22
CA LYS A 70 17.10 -3.67 -8.39
C LYS A 70 15.84 -4.09 -9.18
N VAL A 71 14.83 -4.59 -8.47
CA VAL A 71 13.50 -4.91 -8.99
C VAL A 71 12.57 -3.74 -8.66
N TYR A 72 12.04 -3.09 -9.70
CA TYR A 72 11.20 -1.88 -9.59
C TYR A 72 9.77 -2.08 -10.10
N GLY A 73 9.36 -3.33 -10.32
CA GLY A 73 8.06 -3.67 -10.90
C GLY A 73 7.39 -4.85 -10.17
N SER A 74 6.66 -5.64 -10.94
CA SER A 74 5.87 -6.77 -10.42
C SER A 74 6.73 -7.96 -10.01
N TRP A 75 6.35 -8.61 -8.92
CA TRP A 75 6.96 -9.88 -8.48
C TRP A 75 6.17 -11.06 -9.04
N GLU A 76 6.39 -11.36 -10.32
CA GLU A 76 5.63 -12.39 -11.06
C GLU A 76 5.99 -13.83 -10.65
N HIS A 77 7.24 -14.04 -10.21
CA HIS A 77 7.77 -15.35 -9.85
C HIS A 77 7.76 -15.60 -8.34
N GLY A 78 6.89 -14.90 -7.62
CA GLY A 78 6.82 -14.90 -6.17
C GLY A 78 7.74 -13.87 -5.51
N VAL A 79 7.57 -13.69 -4.19
CA VAL A 79 8.31 -12.74 -3.37
C VAL A 79 9.33 -13.46 -2.46
N PRO A 80 10.39 -12.78 -1.99
CA PRO A 80 11.34 -13.33 -1.04
C PRO A 80 10.65 -13.80 0.25
N ASP A 81 11.24 -14.80 0.92
CA ASP A 81 10.64 -15.36 2.15
C ASP A 81 10.53 -14.34 3.28
N SER A 82 11.44 -13.36 3.35
CA SER A 82 11.33 -12.23 4.28
C SER A 82 10.01 -11.47 4.13
N VAL A 83 9.55 -11.25 2.89
CA VAL A 83 8.27 -10.59 2.60
C VAL A 83 7.11 -11.48 3.02
N LYS A 84 7.17 -12.80 2.73
CA LYS A 84 6.11 -13.73 3.14
C LYS A 84 5.95 -13.77 4.66
N MET A 85 7.05 -13.83 5.39
CA MET A 85 7.05 -13.83 6.86
C MET A 85 6.49 -12.52 7.43
N ALA A 86 6.87 -11.38 6.84
CA ALA A 86 6.31 -10.08 7.21
C ALA A 86 4.79 -10.02 6.95
N ALA A 87 4.32 -10.54 5.80
CA ALA A 87 2.90 -10.59 5.46
C ALA A 87 2.08 -11.48 6.41
N LEU A 88 2.61 -12.63 6.84
CA LEU A 88 1.96 -13.49 7.83
C LEU A 88 1.84 -12.80 9.19
N LYS A 89 2.88 -12.06 9.60
CA LYS A 89 2.88 -11.28 10.83
C LYS A 89 1.85 -10.15 10.78
N ASP A 90 1.87 -9.33 9.73
CA ASP A 90 0.92 -8.22 9.54
C ASP A 90 -0.52 -8.74 9.49
N ARG A 91 -0.76 -9.85 8.80
CA ARG A 91 -2.09 -10.49 8.74
C ARG A 91 -2.56 -10.94 10.12
N SER A 92 -1.69 -11.54 10.92
CA SER A 92 -2.05 -11.99 12.27
C SER A 92 -2.37 -10.81 13.19
N ALA A 93 -1.58 -9.73 13.10
CA ALA A 93 -1.84 -8.50 13.83
C ALA A 93 -3.14 -7.81 13.38
N TRP A 94 -3.47 -7.87 12.08
CA TRP A 94 -4.73 -7.33 11.53
C TRP A 94 -5.96 -7.99 12.17
N PHE A 95 -5.95 -9.32 12.33
CA PHE A 95 -7.07 -10.04 12.94
C PHE A 95 -7.22 -9.78 14.45
N GLN A 96 -6.17 -9.34 15.13
CA GLN A 96 -6.23 -8.99 16.55
C GLN A 96 -6.80 -7.58 16.81
N ARG A 97 -6.83 -6.71 15.79
CA ARG A 97 -7.30 -5.32 15.89
C ARG A 97 -8.70 -5.09 15.29
N SER A 98 -9.28 -6.10 14.64
CA SER A 98 -10.54 -6.03 13.88
C SER A 98 -11.72 -6.62 14.63
#